data_AF-A0A4S5B891-F1
#
_entry.id   AF-A0A4S5B891-F1
#
_cell.length_a   1.000
_cell.length_b   1.000
_cell.length_c   1.000
_cell.angle_alpha   90.00
_cell.angle_beta   90.00
_cell.angle_gamma   90.00
#
_symmetry.space_group_name_H-M   'P 1'
#
loop_
_entity.id
_entity.type
_entity.pdbx_description
1 polymer ?
#
loop_
_entity_poly.entity_id
_entity_poly.type
_entity_poly.pdbx_seq_one_letter_code
_entity_poly.pdbx_strand_id
1 'polypeptide(L)'
;WEGDLITGSRNKSAIGTLVERTTRFTILPHLPDGRDAGHAHRAIIDKMAPPPKLLRDSPTWDQGAELALHKRIGASLDMAVHFRDPHPPRQRGTNENTNGLLRRYFPKGTGLSVYPEDYLDAVAEELNDRPRKTLGFMKPSEKIIELLDAA
;
A
#
# COMPACT_ATOMS: atom_id res chain seq x y z
N TRP A 1 -4.78 0.55 7.03
CA TRP A 1 -3.75 0.23 6.03
C TRP A 1 -2.90 -0.95 6.43
N GLU A 2 -2.69 -1.89 5.54
CA GLU A 2 -1.69 -2.96 5.67
C GLU A 2 -0.54 -2.62 4.72
N GLY A 3 0.67 -2.56 5.26
CA GLY A 3 1.85 -2.18 4.49
C GLY A 3 2.82 -3.35 4.34
N ASP A 4 3.27 -3.61 3.12
CA ASP A 4 4.29 -4.61 2.79
C ASP A 4 5.16 -4.11 1.63
N LEU A 5 6.14 -4.91 1.18
CA LEU A 5 6.96 -4.60 0.01
C LEU A 5 6.95 -5.75 -1.00
N ILE A 6 6.98 -5.41 -2.29
CA ILE A 6 7.49 -6.32 -3.32
C ILE A 6 8.91 -5.89 -3.70
N THR A 7 9.85 -6.83 -3.60
CA THR A 7 11.25 -6.57 -3.96
C THR A 7 11.55 -6.97 -5.39
N GLY A 8 12.44 -6.19 -6.01
CA GLY A 8 13.02 -6.42 -7.33
C GLY A 8 14.29 -7.25 -7.26
N SER A 9 14.92 -7.42 -8.42
CA SER A 9 16.12 -8.24 -8.58
C SER A 9 17.24 -7.81 -7.60
N ARG A 10 17.84 -8.80 -6.93
CA ARG A 10 18.93 -8.61 -5.97
C ARG A 10 18.61 -7.60 -4.85
N ASN A 11 17.33 -7.37 -4.54
CA ASN A 11 16.86 -6.39 -3.55
C ASN A 11 17.32 -4.95 -3.82
N LYS A 12 17.65 -4.61 -5.07
CA LYS A 12 18.14 -3.27 -5.45
C LYS A 12 17.03 -2.22 -5.64
N SER A 13 15.80 -2.67 -5.78
CA SER A 13 14.61 -1.83 -5.95
C SER A 13 13.43 -2.51 -5.25
N ALA A 14 12.43 -1.74 -4.87
CA ALA A 14 11.19 -2.22 -4.29
C ALA A 14 10.00 -1.38 -4.75
N ILE A 15 8.81 -1.91 -4.51
CA ILE A 15 7.56 -1.15 -4.56
C ILE A 15 6.87 -1.42 -3.23
N GLY A 16 6.48 -0.34 -2.54
CA GLY A 16 5.64 -0.43 -1.36
C GLY A 16 4.23 -0.85 -1.75
N THR A 17 3.59 -1.66 -0.93
CA THR A 17 2.20 -2.07 -1.13
C THR A 17 1.40 -1.65 0.08
N LEU A 18 0.64 -0.56 -0.07
CA LEU A 18 -0.25 -0.03 0.95
C LEU A 18 -1.67 -0.41 0.57
N VAL A 19 -2.34 -1.22 1.39
CA VAL A 19 -3.71 -1.68 1.12
C VAL A 19 -4.65 -1.30 2.26
N GLU A 20 -5.75 -0.61 1.96
CA GLU A 20 -6.79 -0.33 2.95
C GLU A 20 -7.59 -1.62 3.24
N ARG A 21 -7.74 -1.96 4.52
CA ARG A 21 -8.16 -3.28 4.99
C ARG A 21 -9.67 -3.53 4.87
N THR A 22 -10.47 -2.50 4.67
CA THR A 22 -11.93 -2.61 4.53
C THR A 22 -12.32 -2.69 3.07
N THR A 23 -11.70 -1.84 2.25
CA THR A 23 -12.06 -1.55 0.86
C THR A 23 -11.11 -2.17 -0.15
N ARG A 24 -9.94 -2.66 0.28
CA ARG A 24 -8.86 -3.15 -0.58
C ARG A 24 -8.25 -2.09 -1.50
N PHE A 25 -8.51 -0.81 -1.24
CA PHE A 25 -7.90 0.27 -1.99
C PHE A 25 -6.39 0.22 -1.87
N THR A 26 -5.67 0.22 -2.98
CA THR A 26 -4.24 -0.05 -3.06
C THR A 26 -3.49 1.18 -3.56
N ILE A 27 -2.36 1.50 -2.92
CA ILE A 27 -1.42 2.55 -3.31
C ILE A 27 -0.02 1.94 -3.40
N LEU A 28 0.75 2.35 -4.42
CA LEU A 28 2.07 1.79 -4.74
C LEU A 28 3.19 2.85 -4.70
N PRO A 29 3.81 3.11 -3.54
CA PRO A 29 5.00 3.94 -3.45
C PRO A 29 6.20 3.30 -4.17
N HIS A 30 6.84 4.03 -5.08
CA HIS A 30 8.00 3.52 -5.81
C HIS A 30 9.29 3.68 -5.01
N LEU A 31 10.13 2.65 -5.00
CA LEU A 31 11.43 2.64 -4.31
C LEU A 31 12.53 2.16 -5.28
N PRO A 32 12.86 2.97 -6.31
CA PRO A 32 13.77 2.55 -7.38
C PRO A 32 15.18 2.26 -6.89
N ASP A 33 15.62 2.96 -5.84
CA ASP A 33 16.97 2.86 -5.27
C ASP A 33 17.05 1.92 -4.05
N GLY A 34 16.00 1.13 -3.82
CA GLY A 34 15.94 0.13 -2.76
C GLY A 34 15.14 0.60 -1.54
N ARG A 35 15.19 -0.21 -0.47
CA ARG A 35 14.33 -0.08 0.72
C ARG A 35 14.96 0.70 1.87
N ASP A 36 15.85 1.64 1.56
CA ASP A 36 16.39 2.50 2.60
C ASP A 36 15.24 3.23 3.31
N ALA A 37 15.37 3.29 4.63
CA ALA A 37 14.36 3.84 5.52
C ALA A 37 13.93 5.26 5.05
N GLY A 38 14.88 6.17 4.81
CA GLY A 38 14.56 7.55 4.44
C GLY A 38 13.81 7.65 3.11
N HIS A 39 14.20 6.86 2.11
CA HIS A 39 13.56 6.83 0.80
C HIS A 39 12.14 6.26 0.87
N ALA A 40 11.95 5.17 1.64
CA ALA A 40 10.64 4.58 1.86
C ALA A 40 9.67 5.53 2.57
N HIS A 41 10.14 6.25 3.59
CA HIS A 41 9.35 7.25 4.30
C HIS A 41 8.84 8.34 3.37
N ARG A 42 9.72 8.91 2.54
CA ARG A 42 9.38 10.00 1.63
C ARG A 42 8.39 9.57 0.56
N ALA A 43 8.64 8.43 -0.10
CA ALA A 43 7.76 7.92 -1.13
C ALA A 43 6.33 7.65 -0.60
N ILE A 44 6.21 7.16 0.64
CA ILE A 44 4.91 6.94 1.26
C ILE A 44 4.20 8.27 1.56
N ILE A 45 4.91 9.28 2.08
CA ILE A 45 4.34 10.61 2.31
C ILE A 45 3.82 11.20 1.00
N ASP A 46 4.64 11.17 -0.05
CA ASP A 46 4.29 11.77 -1.34
C ASP A 46 3.04 11.10 -1.94
N LYS A 47 2.89 9.78 -1.78
CA LYS A 47 1.68 9.04 -2.23
C LYS A 47 0.48 9.17 -1.31
N MET A 48 0.69 9.38 -0.01
CA MET A 48 -0.40 9.45 0.99
C MET A 48 -0.88 10.88 1.28
N ALA A 49 -0.16 11.91 0.81
CA ALA A 49 -0.59 13.30 0.93
C ALA A 49 -1.85 13.64 0.08
N PRO A 50 -1.99 13.17 -1.18
CA PRO A 50 -3.16 13.48 -2.01
C PRO A 50 -4.51 12.90 -1.50
N PRO A 51 -4.59 11.65 -1.00
CA PRO A 51 -5.84 11.11 -0.46
C PRO A 51 -6.49 11.98 0.64
N PRO A 52 -7.84 12.00 0.73
CA PRO A 52 -8.56 12.71 1.80
C PRO A 52 -8.06 12.33 3.20
N LYS A 53 -8.07 13.29 4.13
CA LYS A 53 -7.60 13.08 5.52
C LYS A 53 -8.28 11.89 6.20
N LEU A 54 -9.54 11.64 5.87
CA LEU A 54 -10.30 10.52 6.41
C LEU A 54 -9.76 9.13 5.97
N LEU A 55 -9.19 9.00 4.77
CA LEU A 55 -8.47 7.77 4.37
C LEU A 55 -7.15 7.62 5.11
N ARG A 56 -6.54 8.76 5.42
CA ARG A 56 -5.31 8.82 6.16
C ARG A 56 -5.51 8.40 7.63
N ASP A 57 -6.62 8.78 8.25
CA ASP A 57 -6.98 8.43 9.64
C ASP A 57 -7.50 6.99 9.82
N SER A 58 -7.37 6.11 8.82
CA SER A 58 -7.77 4.70 8.93
C SER A 58 -7.08 4.03 10.14
N PRO A 59 -7.83 3.36 11.03
CA PRO A 59 -7.44 3.06 12.41
C PRO A 59 -6.44 1.90 12.59
N THR A 60 -5.75 1.41 11.57
CA THR A 60 -4.80 0.30 11.78
C THR A 60 -3.68 0.27 10.75
N TRP A 61 -2.44 0.44 11.19
CA TRP A 61 -1.22 0.15 10.42
C TRP A 61 -0.53 -1.08 11.04
N ASP A 62 -0.19 -2.09 10.22
CA ASP A 62 0.52 -3.28 10.71
C ASP A 62 2.02 -2.98 10.91
N GLN A 63 2.62 -3.55 11.96
CA GLN A 63 4.02 -3.34 12.38
C GLN A 63 5.03 -4.08 11.50
N GLY A 64 4.80 -4.15 10.18
CA GLY A 64 5.77 -4.73 9.25
C GLY A 64 7.15 -4.09 9.45
N ALA A 65 8.16 -4.92 9.75
CA ALA A 65 9.54 -4.46 9.97
C ALA A 65 10.11 -3.72 8.75
N GLU A 66 9.56 -4.00 7.56
CA GLU A 66 9.98 -3.43 6.29
C GLU A 66 9.50 -1.99 6.06
N LEU A 67 8.67 -1.47 6.98
CA LEU A 67 8.13 -0.12 6.94
C LEU A 67 8.34 0.63 8.27
N ALA A 68 9.34 0.23 9.08
CA ALA A 68 9.64 0.65 10.46
C ALA A 68 9.58 2.17 10.80
N LEU A 69 9.39 3.05 9.82
CA LEU A 69 9.22 4.50 9.96
C LEU A 69 7.76 4.96 10.02
N HIS A 70 6.80 4.05 10.12
CA HIS A 70 5.37 4.33 10.32
C HIS A 70 5.09 5.47 11.31
N LYS A 71 5.85 5.51 12.43
CA LYS A 71 5.75 6.56 13.46
C LYS A 71 6.08 7.96 12.92
N ARG A 72 7.09 8.07 12.05
CA ARG A 72 7.45 9.33 11.38
C ARG A 72 6.45 9.69 10.29
N ILE A 73 5.81 8.71 9.64
CA ILE A 73 4.76 8.93 8.64
C ILE A 73 3.54 9.58 9.31
N GLY A 74 3.06 8.99 10.41
CA GLY A 74 1.94 9.54 11.18
C GLY A 74 2.17 10.97 11.64
N ALA A 75 3.36 11.27 12.15
CA ALA A 75 3.73 12.62 12.56
C ALA A 75 3.81 13.61 11.38
N SER A 76 4.24 13.16 10.19
CA SER A 76 4.42 14.05 9.03
C SER A 76 3.11 14.37 8.30
N LEU A 77 2.14 13.47 8.37
CA LEU A 77 0.86 13.60 7.66
C LEU A 77 -0.30 14.06 8.56
N ASP A 78 -0.03 14.37 9.84
CA ASP A 78 -1.02 14.69 10.87
C ASP A 78 -2.11 13.60 10.98
N MET A 79 -1.66 12.34 11.10
CA MET A 79 -2.51 11.15 11.07
C MET A 79 -2.48 10.38 12.38
N ALA A 80 -3.65 9.91 12.82
CA ALA A 80 -3.77 9.01 13.95
C ALA A 80 -3.33 7.58 13.58
N VAL A 81 -2.02 7.31 13.65
CA VAL A 81 -1.47 5.96 13.43
C VAL A 81 -1.68 5.11 14.70
N HIS A 82 -2.77 4.35 14.72
CA HIS A 82 -3.03 3.36 15.76
C HIS A 82 -2.34 2.02 15.41
N PHE A 83 -1.42 1.60 16.27
CA PHE A 83 -0.75 0.31 16.15
C PHE A 83 -1.63 -0.79 16.74
N ARG A 84 -1.71 -1.92 16.04
CA ARG A 84 -2.23 -3.17 16.60
C ARG A 84 -1.04 -4.07 16.96
N ASP A 85 -1.19 -4.87 18.03
CA ASP A 85 -0.19 -5.88 18.39
C ASP A 85 0.16 -6.77 17.19
N PRO A 86 1.40 -7.28 17.05
CA PRO A 86 1.79 -8.15 15.95
C PRO A 86 0.76 -9.28 15.75
N HIS A 87 -0.02 -9.20 14.67
CA HIS A 87 -1.04 -10.21 14.40
C HIS A 87 -0.39 -11.53 14.01
N PRO A 88 -1.02 -12.67 14.36
CA PRO A 88 -0.55 -13.96 13.88
C PRO A 88 -0.50 -13.97 12.33
N PRO A 89 0.48 -14.67 11.71
CA PRO A 89 0.77 -14.62 10.27
C PRO A 89 -0.45 -14.79 9.35
N ARG A 90 -1.47 -15.52 9.82
CA ARG A 90 -2.72 -15.81 9.11
C ARG A 90 -3.61 -14.59 8.84
N GLN A 91 -3.31 -13.40 9.38
CA GLN A 91 -4.06 -12.15 9.10
C GLN A 91 -3.42 -11.27 8.01
N ARG A 92 -2.30 -11.67 7.40
CA ARG A 92 -1.65 -11.01 6.24
C ARG A 92 -2.27 -11.37 4.88
N GLY A 93 -3.38 -12.11 4.88
CA GLY A 93 -3.99 -12.61 3.65
C GLY A 93 -4.41 -11.53 2.65
N THR A 94 -4.57 -10.28 3.09
CA THR A 94 -4.88 -9.15 2.19
C THR A 94 -3.66 -8.75 1.38
N ASN A 95 -2.53 -8.41 2.02
CA ASN A 95 -1.33 -8.06 1.27
C ASN A 95 -0.75 -9.24 0.51
N GLU A 96 -0.84 -10.47 1.02
CA GLU A 96 -0.40 -11.66 0.26
C GLU A 96 -1.17 -11.83 -1.05
N ASN A 97 -2.49 -11.65 -1.04
CA ASN A 97 -3.31 -11.69 -2.25
C ASN A 97 -2.99 -10.53 -3.19
N THR A 98 -2.95 -9.30 -2.68
CA THR A 98 -2.64 -8.11 -3.49
C THR A 98 -1.25 -8.21 -4.11
N ASN A 99 -0.23 -8.61 -3.36
CA ASN A 99 1.12 -8.86 -3.87
C ASN A 99 1.11 -9.95 -4.95
N GLY A 100 0.33 -11.02 -4.76
CA GLY A 100 0.13 -12.05 -5.79
C GLY A 100 -0.42 -11.50 -7.11
N LEU A 101 -1.36 -10.55 -7.05
CA LEU A 101 -1.90 -9.87 -8.24
C LEU A 101 -0.88 -8.92 -8.86
N LEU A 102 -0.16 -8.14 -8.05
CA LEU A 102 0.88 -7.22 -8.49
C LEU A 102 2.01 -7.96 -9.21
N ARG A 103 2.33 -9.21 -8.83
CA ARG A 103 3.33 -10.03 -9.52
C ARG A 103 2.97 -10.40 -10.96
N ARG A 104 1.73 -10.18 -11.41
CA ARG A 104 1.35 -10.28 -12.83
C ARG A 104 1.89 -9.10 -13.66
N TYR A 105 2.04 -7.93 -13.04
CA TYR A 105 2.59 -6.72 -13.64
C TYR A 105 4.09 -6.58 -13.39
N PHE A 106 4.53 -7.03 -12.21
CA PHE A 106 5.89 -6.91 -11.70
C PHE A 106 6.50 -8.31 -11.42
N PRO A 107 6.86 -9.08 -12.46
CA PRO A 107 7.38 -10.44 -12.29
C PRO A 107 8.55 -10.51 -11.30
N LYS A 108 8.65 -11.63 -10.57
CA LYS A 108 9.77 -11.88 -9.67
C LYS A 108 11.09 -11.90 -10.44
N GLY A 109 12.15 -11.37 -9.85
CA GLY A 109 13.49 -11.36 -10.47
C GLY A 109 13.72 -10.23 -11.47
N THR A 110 12.71 -9.41 -11.79
CA THR A 110 12.86 -8.18 -12.59
C THR A 110 13.36 -7.03 -11.70
N GLY A 111 14.19 -6.14 -12.25
CA GLY A 111 14.49 -4.87 -11.59
C GLY A 111 13.25 -3.98 -11.60
N LEU A 112 12.77 -3.52 -10.44
CA LEU A 112 11.55 -2.71 -10.36
C LEU A 112 11.79 -1.23 -10.64
N SER A 113 13.04 -0.79 -10.69
CA SER A 113 13.42 0.58 -11.06
C SER A 113 13.14 0.92 -12.53
N VAL A 114 12.93 -0.09 -13.38
CA VAL A 114 12.63 0.10 -14.81
C VAL A 114 11.20 0.57 -15.06
N TYR A 115 10.31 0.38 -14.08
CA TYR A 115 8.93 0.81 -14.17
C TYR A 115 8.83 2.26 -13.68
N PRO A 116 8.34 3.18 -14.50
CA PRO A 116 8.14 4.56 -14.08
C PRO A 116 6.96 4.65 -13.09
N GLU A 117 6.95 5.71 -12.29
CA GLU A 117 5.96 5.90 -11.22
C GLU A 117 4.51 5.98 -11.75
N ASP A 118 4.31 6.60 -12.91
CA ASP A 118 3.01 6.69 -13.59
C ASP A 118 2.47 5.31 -14.01
N TYR A 119 3.34 4.38 -14.38
CA TYR A 119 2.94 3.00 -14.64
C TYR A 119 2.48 2.28 -13.37
N LEU A 120 3.12 2.53 -12.24
CA LEU A 120 2.67 1.99 -10.95
C LEU A 120 1.31 2.56 -10.57
N ASP A 121 1.08 3.86 -10.80
CA ASP A 121 -0.22 4.50 -10.56
C ASP A 121 -1.31 3.90 -11.45
N ALA A 122 -1.04 3.69 -12.74
CA ALA A 122 -1.96 3.03 -13.65
C ALA A 122 -2.29 1.59 -13.21
N VAL A 123 -1.30 0.83 -12.73
CA VAL A 123 -1.54 -0.52 -12.17
C VAL A 123 -2.39 -0.45 -10.91
N ALA A 124 -2.13 0.50 -10.01
CA ALA A 124 -2.92 0.69 -8.80
C ALA A 124 -4.38 1.07 -9.16
N GLU A 125 -4.57 1.99 -10.10
CA GLU A 125 -5.87 2.40 -10.62
C GLU A 125 -6.64 1.20 -11.21
N GLU A 126 -6.00 0.40 -12.05
CA GLU A 126 -6.62 -0.80 -12.62
C GLU A 126 -7.02 -1.81 -11.53
N LEU A 127 -6.18 -1.99 -10.51
CA LEU A 127 -6.51 -2.84 -9.37
C LEU A 127 -7.68 -2.29 -8.54
N ASN A 128 -7.75 -0.97 -8.41
CA ASN A 128 -8.78 -0.25 -7.66
C ASN A 128 -10.11 -0.15 -8.42
N ASP A 129 -10.09 -0.23 -9.75
CA ASP A 129 -11.27 -0.27 -10.61
C ASP A 129 -11.79 -1.71 -10.86
N ARG A 130 -11.06 -2.72 -10.38
CA ARG A 130 -11.44 -4.13 -10.56
C ARG A 130 -12.42 -4.62 -9.49
N PRO A 131 -13.63 -5.09 -9.86
CA PRO A 131 -14.59 -5.73 -8.95
C PRO A 131 -13.98 -6.83 -8.09
N ARG A 132 -14.27 -6.82 -6.77
CA ARG A 132 -13.79 -7.83 -5.83
C ARG A 132 -14.93 -8.62 -5.25
N LYS A 133 -14.89 -9.96 -5.40
CA LYS A 133 -15.88 -10.87 -4.78
C LYS A 133 -16.01 -10.65 -3.26
N THR A 134 -14.90 -10.34 -2.59
CA THR A 134 -14.87 -10.04 -1.13
C THR A 134 -15.60 -8.76 -0.75
N LEU A 135 -15.85 -7.87 -1.71
CA LEU A 135 -16.60 -6.61 -1.55
C LEU A 135 -18.01 -6.70 -2.15
N GLY A 136 -18.54 -7.91 -2.34
CA GLY A 136 -19.83 -8.08 -3.03
C GLY A 136 -19.79 -7.65 -4.50
N PHE A 137 -18.63 -7.79 -5.15
CA PHE A 137 -18.36 -7.34 -6.52
C PHE A 137 -18.30 -5.82 -6.72
N MET A 138 -18.30 -5.02 -5.65
CA MET A 138 -17.92 -3.62 -5.77
C MET A 138 -16.42 -3.45 -6.05
N LYS A 139 -16.08 -2.31 -6.63
CA LYS A 139 -14.70 -1.89 -6.87
C LYS A 139 -14.12 -1.27 -5.59
N PRO A 140 -12.81 -1.46 -5.31
CA PRO A 140 -12.15 -0.74 -4.22
C PRO A 140 -12.32 0.78 -4.30
N SER A 141 -12.30 1.36 -5.50
CA SER A 141 -12.53 2.80 -5.75
C SER A 141 -13.95 3.26 -5.39
N GLU A 142 -14.96 2.42 -5.54
CA GLU A 142 -16.34 2.72 -5.12
C GLU A 142 -16.47 2.57 -3.60
N LYS A 143 -15.94 1.46 -3.06
CA LYS A 143 -16.06 1.15 -1.64
C LYS A 143 -15.33 2.15 -0.75
N ILE A 144 -14.22 2.71 -1.23
CA ILE A 144 -13.47 3.74 -0.51
C ILE A 144 -14.25 5.05 -0.45
N ILE A 145 -15.02 5.38 -1.48
CA ILE A 145 -15.92 6.55 -1.48
C ILE A 145 -17.08 6.32 -0.49
N GLU A 146 -17.73 5.15 -0.52
CA GLU A 146 -18.79 4.83 0.46
C GLU A 146 -18.30 4.91 1.92
N LEU A 147 -17.06 4.46 2.18
CA LEU A 147 -16.46 4.55 3.51
C LEU A 147 -16.23 6.01 3.92
N LEU A 148 -15.86 6.87 2.95
CA LEU A 148 -15.64 8.29 3.18
C LEU A 148 -16.94 9.06 3.44
N ASP A 149 -18.01 8.73 2.73
CA ASP A 149 -19.31 9.38 2.88
C ASP A 149 -20.04 8.97 4.18
N ALA A 150 -19.66 7.84 4.77
CA ALA A 150 -20.29 7.29 5.97
C ALA A 150 -19.65 7.73 7.30
N ALA A 151 -18.52 8.45 7.27
CA ALA A 151 -17.79 8.87 8.48
C ALA A 151 -17.96 10.36 8.77
#